data_AF-A0A4R7S1T2-F1
#
_entry.id   AF-A0A4R7S1T2-F1
#
_cell.length_a   1.000
_cell.length_b   1.000
_cell.length_c   1.000
_cell.angle_alpha   90.00
_cell.angle_beta   90.00
_cell.angle_gamma   90.00
#
_symmetry.space_group_name_H-M   'P 1'
#
loop_
_entity.id
_entity.type
_entity.pdbx_description
1 polymer ?
#
loop_
_entity_poly.entity_id
_entity_poly.type
_entity_poly.pdbx_seq_one_letter_code
_entity_poly.pdbx_strand_id
1 'polypeptide(L)'
;MKIIKIIVSIFICGITCASCQDRSALKITLEVADDVGIPVDVATIETDLFDRWQPGEGFGKDLYKKLQAITADSGLAVLEAESSRCALVLRAKKSGYYWAGAEFKSINTSKGQWQPWNPTIKMELKRVLNPIPLIAKKVIRNYADYVQLPGTGIDVGFDLERGDWVTPHGAGTTADILFRMEGKTEDAFALYDTRLHITFSHPQDGLVLHETKPVKGSGLRLPYLAPEAGYASEWLQRKARVPGATTGVLAGIPQVIDEAKPTENYFLRLRTKVDGDGKVISAHYAKVQGGFLWYPSGLVKFQYCFNPTANDRNLEFDTTRNLLRVLPGQEVKDP
;
A
#
# COMPACT_ATOMS: atom_id res chain seq x y z
N MET A 1 -60.56 54.83 -10.86
CA MET A 1 -60.01 55.13 -9.53
C MET A 1 -59.24 53.91 -9.04
N LYS A 2 -58.06 54.11 -8.44
CA LYS A 2 -56.87 53.26 -8.59
C LYS A 2 -56.92 51.92 -7.82
N ILE A 3 -56.55 50.86 -8.53
CA ILE A 3 -56.13 49.54 -8.00
C ILE A 3 -54.80 49.73 -7.27
N ILE A 4 -54.77 49.47 -5.96
CA ILE A 4 -53.53 49.47 -5.16
C ILE A 4 -52.82 48.14 -5.40
N LYS A 5 -51.68 48.22 -6.08
CA LYS A 5 -50.69 47.15 -6.24
C LYS A 5 -49.96 46.96 -4.90
N ILE A 6 -50.05 45.77 -4.32
CA ILE A 6 -49.11 45.32 -3.29
C ILE A 6 -47.92 44.71 -4.05
N ILE A 7 -46.84 45.49 -4.15
CA ILE A 7 -45.55 45.09 -4.70
C ILE A 7 -44.55 45.11 -3.54
N VAL A 8 -43.97 43.92 -3.30
CA VAL A 8 -42.59 43.65 -2.88
C VAL A 8 -42.09 44.33 -1.59
N SER A 9 -41.90 43.52 -0.56
CA SER A 9 -40.84 43.70 0.44
C SER A 9 -40.40 42.34 0.98
N ILE A 10 -39.64 41.61 0.16
CA ILE A 10 -38.75 40.53 0.62
C ILE A 10 -37.40 40.74 -0.08
N PHE A 11 -36.63 41.66 0.47
CA PHE A 11 -35.21 41.92 0.22
C PHE A 11 -34.83 42.72 1.48
N ILE A 12 -33.98 42.30 2.41
CA ILE A 12 -32.64 41.72 2.32
C ILE A 12 -32.39 41.02 3.67
N CYS A 13 -32.16 39.72 3.69
CA CYS A 13 -31.47 39.06 4.82
C CYS A 13 -30.75 37.79 4.33
N GLY A 14 -30.08 37.90 3.17
CA GLY A 14 -29.43 36.77 2.51
C GLY A 14 -28.00 37.05 2.06
N ILE A 15 -27.36 38.13 2.53
CA ILE A 15 -25.98 38.47 2.13
C ILE A 15 -25.17 38.94 3.34
N THR A 16 -25.12 38.11 4.39
CA THR A 16 -24.01 38.07 5.37
C THR A 16 -23.95 36.67 6.01
N CYS A 17 -23.91 35.64 5.19
CA CYS A 17 -23.28 34.38 5.60
C CYS A 17 -22.04 34.16 4.74
N ALA A 18 -21.16 35.18 4.71
CA ALA A 18 -19.74 34.88 4.61
C ALA A 18 -19.46 34.04 5.85
N SER A 19 -19.31 32.73 5.65
CA SER A 19 -19.19 31.73 6.70
C SER A 19 -18.13 32.16 7.71
N CYS A 20 -18.57 32.65 8.87
CA CYS A 20 -17.71 32.73 10.05
C CYS A 20 -17.49 31.28 10.48
N GLN A 21 -16.52 30.62 9.85
CA GLN A 21 -16.15 29.27 10.24
C GLN A 21 -15.32 29.41 11.50
N ASP A 22 -15.93 29.19 12.65
CA ASP A 22 -15.24 29.23 13.94
C ASP A 22 -14.00 28.34 13.85
N ARG A 23 -12.84 28.94 14.08
CA ARG A 23 -11.56 28.25 14.06
C ARG A 23 -11.20 27.87 15.48
N SER A 24 -10.75 26.63 15.64
CA SER A 24 -10.16 26.18 16.90
C SER A 24 -8.65 26.05 16.74
N ALA A 25 -7.95 26.37 17.82
CA ALA A 25 -6.52 26.16 17.93
C ALA A 25 -6.20 24.67 17.84
N LEU A 26 -5.06 24.38 17.23
CA LEU A 26 -4.45 23.07 17.09
C LEU A 26 -3.04 23.16 17.66
N LYS A 27 -2.67 22.18 18.47
CA LYS A 27 -1.30 21.94 18.89
C LYS A 27 -1.05 20.44 18.88
N ILE A 28 0.04 20.01 18.26
CA ILE A 28 0.53 18.61 18.30
C ILE A 28 2.05 18.61 18.50
N THR A 29 2.54 17.66 19.29
CA THR A 29 3.96 17.36 19.43
C THR A 29 4.28 16.16 18.56
N LEU A 30 5.39 16.21 17.84
CA LEU A 30 5.89 15.13 16.98
C LEU A 30 7.18 14.60 17.60
N GLU A 31 7.26 13.29 17.73
CA GLU A 31 8.44 12.56 18.22
C GLU A 31 8.96 11.70 17.07
N VAL A 32 10.12 12.08 16.52
CA VAL A 32 10.73 11.41 15.37
C VAL A 32 12.00 10.71 15.81
N ALA A 33 12.04 9.40 15.58
CA ALA A 33 13.20 8.55 15.83
C ALA A 33 13.47 7.65 14.61
N ASP A 34 14.66 7.08 14.54
CA ASP A 34 15.03 6.10 13.52
C ASP A 34 14.60 4.67 13.90
N ASP A 35 14.89 3.72 13.00
CA ASP A 35 14.57 2.30 13.17
C ASP A 35 15.37 1.58 14.28
N VAL A 36 16.29 2.28 14.96
CA VAL A 36 16.96 1.79 16.19
C VAL A 36 16.61 2.64 17.42
N GLY A 37 15.65 3.56 17.28
CA GLY A 37 15.14 4.40 18.37
C GLY A 37 16.00 5.63 18.68
N ILE A 38 16.95 6.00 17.83
CA ILE A 38 17.74 7.22 17.98
C ILE A 38 16.91 8.42 17.50
N PRO A 39 16.80 9.51 18.30
CA PRO A 39 16.11 10.71 17.86
C PRO A 39 16.68 11.29 16.57
N VAL A 40 15.81 11.71 15.65
CA VAL A 40 16.22 12.25 14.35
C VAL A 40 16.04 13.76 14.34
N ASP A 41 17.15 14.49 14.38
CA ASP A 41 17.20 15.95 14.28
C ASP A 41 17.01 16.45 12.84
N VAL A 42 16.63 17.72 12.65
CA VAL A 42 16.52 18.36 11.33
C VAL A 42 15.64 17.59 10.33
N ALA A 43 14.71 16.76 10.82
CA ALA A 43 13.69 16.13 10.00
C ALA A 43 12.61 17.18 9.72
N THR A 44 12.26 17.34 8.44
CA THR A 44 11.16 18.22 8.04
C THR A 44 9.85 17.44 8.12
N ILE A 45 8.90 17.94 8.91
CA ILE A 45 7.53 17.44 8.92
C ILE A 45 6.64 18.42 8.17
N GLU A 46 5.81 17.88 7.27
CA GLU A 46 4.87 18.65 6.48
C GLU A 46 3.44 18.10 6.64
N THR A 47 2.45 18.98 6.62
CA THR A 47 1.03 18.63 6.48
C THR A 47 0.29 19.76 5.76
N ASP A 48 -0.77 19.41 5.05
CA ASP A 48 -1.74 20.38 4.57
C ASP A 48 -2.84 20.54 5.63
N LEU A 49 -3.12 21.78 6.00
CA LEU A 49 -4.18 22.14 6.94
C LEU A 49 -5.26 22.90 6.18
N PHE A 50 -6.52 22.54 6.41
CA PHE A 50 -7.65 23.29 5.88
C PHE A 50 -7.54 24.76 6.27
N ASP A 51 -7.59 25.67 5.29
CA ASP A 51 -7.59 27.11 5.54
C ASP A 51 -9.03 27.61 5.51
N ARG A 52 -9.66 27.56 4.34
CA ARG A 52 -11.02 28.09 4.15
C ARG A 52 -11.70 27.42 2.97
N TRP A 53 -13.01 27.49 2.94
CA TRP A 53 -13.78 27.19 1.74
C TRP A 53 -13.95 28.47 0.91
N GLN A 54 -13.77 28.35 -0.40
CA GLN A 54 -13.94 29.44 -1.36
C GLN A 54 -15.19 29.20 -2.22
N PRO A 55 -16.19 30.10 -2.20
CA PRO A 55 -17.36 30.00 -3.08
C PRO A 55 -16.97 30.14 -4.56
N GLY A 56 -17.68 29.43 -5.43
CA GLY A 56 -17.47 29.43 -6.88
C GLY A 56 -18.37 28.43 -7.61
N GLU A 57 -18.22 28.31 -8.93
CA GLU A 57 -18.92 27.30 -9.73
C GLU A 57 -18.72 25.89 -9.15
N GLY A 58 -19.73 25.02 -9.30
CA GLY A 58 -19.66 23.64 -8.83
C GLY A 58 -19.58 23.48 -7.30
N PHE A 59 -20.29 24.32 -6.53
CA PHE A 59 -20.30 24.31 -5.06
C PHE A 59 -18.99 24.75 -4.38
N GLY A 60 -18.17 25.54 -5.08
CA GLY A 60 -16.93 26.08 -4.54
C GLY A 60 -15.82 25.03 -4.33
N LYS A 61 -14.75 25.42 -3.62
CA LYS A 61 -13.60 24.54 -3.35
C LYS A 61 -12.98 24.79 -1.99
N ASP A 62 -12.44 23.73 -1.39
CA ASP A 62 -11.63 23.82 -0.18
C ASP A 62 -10.21 24.31 -0.53
N LEU A 63 -9.70 25.27 0.24
CA LEU A 63 -8.32 25.75 0.18
C LEU A 63 -7.56 25.27 1.41
N TYR A 64 -6.30 24.92 1.20
CA TYR A 64 -5.40 24.40 2.22
C TYR A 64 -4.14 25.28 2.31
N LYS A 65 -3.57 25.37 3.51
CA LYS A 65 -2.26 25.96 3.76
C LYS A 65 -1.28 24.87 4.19
N LYS A 66 -0.03 24.97 3.73
CA LYS A 66 1.02 24.05 4.16
C LYS A 66 1.54 24.47 5.53
N LEU A 67 1.64 23.52 6.45
CA LEU A 67 2.37 23.67 7.70
C LEU A 67 3.65 22.86 7.65
N GLN A 68 4.69 23.39 8.28
CA GLN A 68 5.98 22.73 8.41
C GLN A 68 6.53 22.90 9.83
N ALA A 69 7.24 21.89 10.30
CA ALA A 69 8.07 21.94 11.50
C ALA A 69 9.36 21.17 11.26
N ILE A 70 10.41 21.52 11.99
CA ILE A 70 11.72 20.87 11.93
C ILE A 70 12.04 20.34 13.31
N THR A 71 12.51 19.10 13.39
CA THR A 71 12.88 18.50 14.69
C THR A 71 14.16 19.12 15.26
N ALA A 72 14.16 19.31 16.57
CA ALA A 72 15.36 19.61 17.35
C ALA A 72 16.27 18.37 17.47
N ASP A 73 17.43 18.54 18.11
CA ASP A 73 18.36 17.46 18.46
C ASP A 73 17.70 16.32 19.25
N SER A 74 16.68 16.64 20.05
CA SER A 74 15.85 15.69 20.78
C SER A 74 14.88 14.88 19.91
N GLY A 75 14.85 15.10 18.59
CA GLY A 75 13.87 14.49 17.67
C GLY A 75 12.44 15.03 17.82
N LEU A 76 12.25 16.10 18.58
CA LEU A 76 10.93 16.69 18.84
C LEU A 76 10.67 17.88 17.93
N ALA A 77 9.43 18.00 17.47
CA ALA A 77 8.92 19.19 16.79
C ALA A 77 7.50 19.49 17.28
N VAL A 78 7.09 20.77 17.24
CA VAL A 78 5.72 21.18 17.59
C VAL A 78 5.09 21.84 16.37
N LEU A 79 3.86 21.44 16.06
CA LEU A 79 3.01 22.12 15.08
C LEU A 79 1.87 22.83 15.82
N GLU A 80 1.76 24.13 15.58
CA GLU A 80 0.71 24.99 16.11
C GLU A 80 0.03 25.75 14.97
N ALA A 81 -1.30 25.77 14.98
CA ALA A 81 -2.09 26.47 13.98
C ALA A 81 -3.54 26.66 14.45
N GLU A 82 -4.36 27.28 13.61
CA GLU A 82 -5.82 27.35 13.79
C GLU A 82 -6.51 26.92 12.50
N SER A 83 -7.62 26.20 12.67
CA SER A 83 -8.48 25.74 11.57
C SER A 83 -9.89 25.42 12.06
N SER A 84 -10.87 25.52 11.18
CA SER A 84 -12.25 25.07 11.39
C SER A 84 -12.46 23.58 11.08
N ARG A 85 -11.46 22.90 10.50
CA ARG A 85 -11.42 21.45 10.27
C ARG A 85 -10.05 20.88 10.58
N CYS A 86 -9.97 19.76 11.29
CA CYS A 86 -8.68 19.23 11.76
C CYS A 86 -8.51 17.71 11.61
N ALA A 87 -8.29 17.27 10.37
CA ALA A 87 -7.73 15.96 10.08
C ALA A 87 -6.42 16.17 9.30
N LEU A 88 -5.31 15.64 9.81
CA LEU A 88 -3.97 15.87 9.27
C LEU A 88 -3.37 14.56 8.80
N VAL A 89 -2.69 14.63 7.66
CA VAL A 89 -1.78 13.60 7.18
C VAL A 89 -0.38 14.20 7.27
N LEU A 90 0.38 13.74 8.26
CA LEU A 90 1.72 14.21 8.55
C LEU A 90 2.73 13.41 7.72
N ARG A 91 3.74 14.09 7.18
CA ARG A 91 4.85 13.44 6.49
C ARG A 91 6.19 13.97 6.99
N ALA A 92 7.00 13.11 7.59
CA ALA A 92 8.37 13.41 7.99
C ALA A 92 9.34 12.99 6.88
N LYS A 93 10.37 13.78 6.64
CA LYS A 93 11.43 13.53 5.64
C LYS A 93 12.77 14.02 6.17
N LYS A 94 13.83 13.26 5.88
CA LYS A 94 15.23 13.66 6.05
C LYS A 94 16.08 12.92 5.03
N SER A 95 17.12 13.56 4.50
CA SER A 95 18.08 12.88 3.63
C SER A 95 18.75 11.73 4.37
N GLY A 96 18.97 10.59 3.70
CA GLY A 96 19.47 9.36 4.33
C GLY A 96 18.41 8.53 5.06
N TYR A 97 17.14 8.91 4.97
CA TYR A 97 16.02 8.19 5.57
C TYR A 97 14.87 8.03 4.57
N TYR A 98 14.14 6.93 4.68
CA TYR A 98 12.84 6.79 4.05
C TYR A 98 11.83 7.68 4.74
N TRP A 99 10.98 8.37 3.95
CA TRP A 99 9.96 9.25 4.50
C TRP A 99 9.01 8.47 5.42
N ALA A 100 8.51 9.12 6.47
CA ALA A 100 7.55 8.54 7.38
C ALA A 100 6.23 9.29 7.35
N GLY A 101 5.13 8.64 7.71
CA GLY A 101 3.80 9.24 7.72
C GLY A 101 2.97 8.84 8.91
N ALA A 102 2.17 9.78 9.39
CA ALA A 102 1.25 9.59 10.50
C ALA A 102 -0.05 10.35 10.20
N GLU A 103 -1.10 10.08 10.97
CA GLU A 103 -2.30 10.91 10.92
C GLU A 103 -2.64 11.42 12.31
N PHE A 104 -3.21 12.61 12.31
CA PHE A 104 -3.92 13.15 13.46
C PHE A 104 -5.38 13.33 13.09
N LYS A 105 -6.28 12.74 13.86
CA LYS A 105 -7.73 12.93 13.68
C LYS A 105 -8.29 13.58 14.93
N SER A 106 -8.76 14.81 14.78
CA SER A 106 -9.46 15.49 15.87
C SER A 106 -10.80 14.82 16.16
N ILE A 107 -11.23 14.82 17.42
CA ILE A 107 -12.49 14.22 17.87
C ILE A 107 -13.57 15.30 17.98
N ASN A 108 -13.26 16.38 18.68
CA ASN A 108 -14.15 17.51 18.93
C ASN A 108 -13.34 18.77 19.25
N THR A 109 -14.05 19.87 19.50
CA THR A 109 -13.49 21.12 20.01
C THR A 109 -13.94 21.33 21.46
N SER A 110 -13.03 21.77 22.33
CA SER A 110 -13.33 22.19 23.71
C SER A 110 -12.53 23.45 24.03
N LYS A 111 -13.18 24.48 24.59
CA LYS A 111 -12.56 25.79 24.92
C LYS A 111 -11.75 26.40 23.75
N GLY A 112 -12.28 26.29 22.52
CA GLY A 112 -11.62 26.80 21.31
C GLY A 112 -10.41 25.99 20.84
N GLN A 113 -10.25 24.75 21.30
CA GLN A 113 -9.11 23.88 20.99
C GLN A 113 -9.57 22.54 20.41
N TRP A 114 -8.91 22.09 19.35
CA TRP A 114 -9.05 20.73 18.82
C TRP A 114 -8.53 19.70 19.83
N GLN A 115 -9.30 18.62 20.00
CA GLN A 115 -8.99 17.52 20.91
C GLN A 115 -8.60 16.23 20.15
N PRO A 116 -7.65 15.43 20.67
CA PRO A 116 -6.89 15.69 21.90
C PRO A 116 -5.95 16.90 21.72
N TRP A 117 -5.84 17.71 22.77
CA TRP A 117 -4.98 18.90 22.78
C TRP A 117 -3.52 18.51 23.06
N ASN A 118 -2.61 18.90 22.17
CA ASN A 118 -1.17 18.62 22.25
C ASN A 118 -0.80 17.14 22.50
N PRO A 119 -1.34 16.17 21.74
CA PRO A 119 -0.86 14.81 21.78
C PRO A 119 0.57 14.72 21.24
N THR A 120 1.30 13.70 21.66
CA THR A 120 2.56 13.28 21.04
C THR A 120 2.28 12.23 19.98
N ILE A 121 2.68 12.51 18.74
CA ILE A 121 2.57 11.60 17.59
C ILE A 121 3.96 11.08 17.28
N LYS A 122 4.13 9.76 17.40
CA LYS A 122 5.41 9.09 17.10
C LYS A 122 5.53 8.78 15.62
N MET A 123 6.71 9.02 15.06
CA MET A 123 7.05 8.72 13.67
C MET A 123 8.42 8.04 13.61
N GLU A 124 8.49 6.91 12.91
CA GLU A 124 9.74 6.16 12.69
C GLU A 124 10.27 6.47 11.28
N LEU A 125 11.40 7.16 11.18
CA LEU A 125 12.12 7.36 9.92
C LEU A 125 13.15 6.23 9.77
N LYS A 126 12.84 5.23 8.95
CA LYS A 126 13.81 4.15 8.66
C LYS A 126 15.01 4.70 7.91
N ARG A 127 16.22 4.37 8.34
CA ARG A 127 17.45 4.75 7.63
C ARG A 127 17.47 4.10 6.24
N VAL A 128 18.12 4.78 5.31
CA VAL A 128 18.58 4.16 4.06
C VAL A 128 19.92 3.51 4.38
N LEU A 129 20.03 2.19 4.23
CA LEU A 129 21.23 1.45 4.66
C LEU A 129 22.14 1.15 3.49
N ASN A 130 21.72 0.25 2.61
CA ASN A 130 22.47 -0.17 1.44
C ASN A 130 21.52 -0.59 0.31
N PRO A 131 20.81 0.36 -0.34
CA PRO A 131 20.02 0.06 -1.52
C PRO A 131 20.89 -0.53 -2.63
N ILE A 132 20.48 -1.67 -3.16
CA ILE A 132 21.19 -2.38 -4.24
C ILE A 132 20.32 -2.45 -5.49
N PRO A 133 20.93 -2.55 -6.68
CA PRO A 133 20.20 -2.87 -7.90
C PRO A 133 19.53 -4.23 -7.76
N LEU A 134 18.22 -4.28 -7.97
CA LEU A 134 17.44 -5.51 -8.02
C LEU A 134 16.74 -5.63 -9.38
N ILE A 135 16.27 -6.83 -9.68
CA ILE A 135 15.37 -7.09 -10.80
C ILE A 135 13.95 -6.82 -10.30
N ALA A 136 13.34 -5.72 -10.72
CA ALA A 136 12.04 -5.31 -10.22
C ALA A 136 11.03 -5.12 -11.35
N LYS A 137 9.81 -5.65 -11.18
CA LYS A 137 8.74 -5.52 -12.18
C LYS A 137 7.37 -5.57 -11.53
N LYS A 138 6.47 -4.74 -12.04
CA LYS A 138 5.02 -4.92 -11.88
C LYS A 138 4.52 -5.83 -13.00
N VAL A 139 3.97 -6.97 -12.64
CA VAL A 139 3.32 -7.91 -13.55
C VAL A 139 1.89 -7.44 -13.76
N ILE A 140 1.75 -6.52 -14.71
CA ILE A 140 0.51 -5.88 -15.14
C ILE A 140 0.53 -5.70 -16.66
N ARG A 141 -0.66 -5.63 -17.27
CA ARG A 141 -0.80 -5.37 -18.72
C ARG A 141 -0.72 -3.87 -19.04
N ASN A 142 -1.42 -3.04 -18.26
CA ASN A 142 -1.49 -1.57 -18.35
C ASN A 142 -1.70 -0.97 -16.93
N TYR A 143 -1.83 0.36 -16.81
CA TYR A 143 -2.17 1.03 -15.55
C TYR A 143 -3.47 0.44 -14.96
N ALA A 144 -3.32 -0.34 -13.89
CA ALA A 144 -4.35 -1.08 -13.16
C ALA A 144 -4.80 -2.45 -13.72
N ASP A 145 -4.36 -2.86 -14.92
CA ASP A 145 -4.80 -4.13 -15.52
C ASP A 145 -3.99 -5.35 -15.06
N TYR A 146 -4.68 -6.48 -14.93
CA TYR A 146 -4.10 -7.77 -14.61
C TYR A 146 -3.55 -8.45 -15.87
N VAL A 147 -2.68 -9.44 -15.69
CA VAL A 147 -2.15 -10.30 -16.75
C VAL A 147 -2.91 -11.63 -16.76
N GLN A 148 -3.23 -12.14 -17.94
CA GLN A 148 -3.84 -13.46 -18.07
C GLN A 148 -2.85 -14.57 -17.69
N LEU A 149 -3.26 -15.47 -16.80
CA LEU A 149 -2.59 -16.74 -16.57
C LEU A 149 -2.67 -17.55 -17.88
N PRO A 150 -1.53 -18.03 -18.40
CA PRO A 150 -1.49 -18.75 -19.68
C PRO A 150 -2.27 -20.08 -19.74
N GLY A 151 -2.72 -20.62 -18.61
CA GLY A 151 -3.52 -21.84 -18.55
C GLY A 151 -4.32 -21.97 -17.25
N THR A 152 -5.34 -22.83 -17.28
CA THR A 152 -6.16 -23.21 -16.13
C THR A 152 -6.00 -24.70 -15.86
N GLY A 153 -5.99 -25.10 -14.58
CA GLY A 153 -5.79 -26.50 -14.17
C GLY A 153 -4.39 -27.08 -14.42
N ILE A 154 -3.43 -26.27 -14.86
CA ILE A 154 -2.02 -26.65 -15.06
C ILE A 154 -1.11 -25.72 -14.25
N ASP A 155 0.08 -26.22 -13.90
CA ASP A 155 1.13 -25.39 -13.30
C ASP A 155 1.81 -24.55 -14.39
N VAL A 156 1.82 -23.22 -14.22
CA VAL A 156 2.50 -22.29 -15.13
C VAL A 156 3.61 -21.57 -14.37
N GLY A 157 4.84 -21.72 -14.86
CA GLY A 157 6.03 -21.09 -14.27
C GLY A 157 6.15 -19.62 -14.63
N PHE A 158 6.60 -18.80 -13.67
CA PHE A 158 7.05 -17.43 -13.89
C PHE A 158 8.52 -17.32 -13.50
N ASP A 159 9.33 -16.72 -14.38
CA ASP A 159 10.75 -16.45 -14.17
C ASP A 159 10.89 -15.02 -13.67
N LEU A 160 11.30 -14.84 -12.40
CA LEU A 160 11.44 -13.51 -11.80
C LEU A 160 12.66 -12.77 -12.34
N GLU A 161 13.70 -13.49 -12.78
CA GLU A 161 14.90 -12.86 -13.34
C GLU A 161 14.64 -12.33 -14.76
N ARG A 162 13.92 -13.09 -15.58
CA ARG A 162 13.48 -12.65 -16.91
C ARG A 162 12.25 -11.74 -16.86
N GLY A 163 11.48 -11.84 -15.78
CA GLY A 163 10.21 -11.17 -15.59
C GLY A 163 9.14 -11.59 -16.58
N ASP A 164 9.10 -12.86 -16.97
CA ASP A 164 8.15 -13.38 -17.95
C ASP A 164 7.72 -14.80 -17.62
N TRP A 165 6.62 -15.26 -18.22
CA TRP A 165 6.19 -16.65 -18.13
C TRP A 165 7.25 -17.58 -18.73
N VAL A 166 7.38 -18.77 -18.16
CA VAL A 166 8.29 -19.79 -18.66
C VAL A 166 7.75 -20.39 -19.96
N THR A 167 8.66 -20.83 -20.84
CA THR A 167 8.33 -21.57 -22.07
C THR A 167 7.32 -22.69 -21.78
N PRO A 168 6.27 -22.89 -22.60
CA PRO A 168 6.03 -22.28 -23.92
C PRO A 168 5.28 -20.94 -23.90
N HIS A 169 4.97 -20.39 -22.72
CA HIS A 169 4.04 -19.26 -22.60
C HIS A 169 4.72 -17.88 -22.60
N GLY A 170 6.04 -17.85 -22.47
CA GLY A 170 6.86 -16.64 -22.54
C GLY A 170 8.33 -16.98 -22.72
N ALA A 171 9.20 -15.98 -22.53
CA ALA A 171 10.64 -16.10 -22.68
C ALA A 171 11.38 -16.49 -21.39
N GLY A 172 10.66 -16.77 -20.31
CA GLY A 172 11.21 -17.27 -19.06
C GLY A 172 11.85 -18.65 -19.23
N THR A 173 12.91 -18.89 -18.47
CA THR A 173 13.74 -20.10 -18.55
C THR A 173 13.81 -20.88 -17.24
N THR A 174 13.59 -20.20 -16.12
CA THR A 174 13.57 -20.80 -14.78
C THR A 174 12.20 -20.55 -14.17
N ALA A 175 11.50 -21.60 -13.76
CA ALA A 175 10.27 -21.45 -12.99
C ALA A 175 10.63 -21.12 -11.55
N ASP A 176 10.51 -19.85 -11.16
CA ASP A 176 10.73 -19.42 -9.78
C ASP A 176 9.45 -19.60 -8.96
N ILE A 177 8.31 -19.27 -9.56
CA ILE A 177 6.99 -19.43 -8.97
C ILE A 177 6.13 -20.23 -9.94
N LEU A 178 5.42 -21.24 -9.44
CA LEU A 178 4.43 -22.00 -10.19
C LEU A 178 3.03 -21.55 -9.75
N PHE A 179 2.24 -21.09 -10.71
CA PHE A 179 0.85 -20.73 -10.49
C PHE A 179 -0.06 -21.80 -11.08
N ARG A 180 -1.03 -22.28 -10.30
CA ARG A 180 -2.13 -23.10 -10.79
C ARG A 180 -3.46 -22.57 -10.30
N MET A 181 -4.35 -22.26 -11.22
CA MET A 181 -5.73 -21.91 -10.88
C MET A 181 -6.63 -23.14 -11.04
N GLU A 182 -7.39 -23.45 -10.01
CA GLU A 182 -8.39 -24.51 -9.98
C GLU A 182 -9.79 -23.96 -9.70
N GLY A 183 -10.80 -24.74 -10.06
CA GLY A 183 -12.21 -24.44 -9.80
C GLY A 183 -13.02 -24.16 -11.06
N LYS A 184 -14.31 -23.92 -10.86
CA LYS A 184 -15.26 -23.62 -11.94
C LYS A 184 -15.69 -22.16 -11.86
N THR A 185 -15.69 -21.51 -13.01
CA THR A 185 -16.27 -20.18 -13.21
C THR A 185 -17.23 -20.31 -14.37
N GLU A 186 -18.54 -20.29 -14.12
CA GLU A 186 -19.52 -20.17 -15.21
C GLU A 186 -19.51 -18.73 -15.77
N ASP A 187 -19.36 -17.75 -14.87
CA ASP A 187 -19.13 -16.32 -15.13
C ASP A 187 -18.54 -15.69 -13.84
N ALA A 188 -17.62 -14.73 -13.95
CA ALA A 188 -17.05 -14.01 -12.81
C ALA A 188 -18.08 -13.15 -12.06
N PHE A 189 -19.21 -12.82 -12.70
CA PHE A 189 -20.36 -12.17 -12.08
C PHE A 189 -21.41 -13.15 -11.55
N ALA A 190 -21.26 -14.45 -11.81
CA ALA A 190 -22.10 -15.52 -11.31
C ALA A 190 -21.48 -16.20 -10.07
N LEU A 191 -21.98 -17.39 -9.72
CA LEU A 191 -21.40 -18.20 -8.66
C LEU A 191 -20.06 -18.79 -9.13
N TYR A 192 -19.06 -18.76 -8.25
CA TYR A 192 -17.77 -19.36 -8.52
C TYR A 192 -17.14 -19.87 -7.22
N ASP A 193 -16.28 -20.88 -7.35
CA ASP A 193 -15.41 -21.36 -6.27
C ASP A 193 -14.07 -21.71 -6.91
N THR A 194 -13.11 -20.80 -6.75
CA THR A 194 -11.80 -20.87 -7.40
C THR A 194 -10.69 -20.80 -6.37
N ARG A 195 -9.58 -21.43 -6.68
CA ARG A 195 -8.36 -21.45 -5.87
C ARG A 195 -7.17 -21.10 -6.73
N LEU A 196 -6.28 -20.26 -6.20
CA LEU A 196 -4.96 -20.04 -6.74
C LEU A 196 -3.94 -20.76 -5.85
N HIS A 197 -3.30 -21.77 -6.41
CA HIS A 197 -2.15 -22.43 -5.82
C HIS A 197 -0.88 -21.72 -6.29
N ILE A 198 -0.01 -21.41 -5.34
CA ILE A 198 1.31 -20.87 -5.56
C ILE A 198 2.29 -21.86 -4.93
N THR A 199 3.11 -22.48 -5.77
CA THR A 199 4.15 -23.43 -5.37
C THR A 199 5.49 -23.04 -5.98
N PHE A 200 6.54 -23.80 -5.68
CA PHE A 200 7.91 -23.47 -6.07
C PHE A 200 8.62 -24.70 -6.63
N SER A 201 9.63 -24.47 -7.47
CA SER A 201 10.27 -25.55 -8.23
C SER A 201 11.29 -26.38 -7.46
N HIS A 202 11.83 -25.88 -6.35
CA HIS A 202 12.77 -26.64 -5.52
C HIS A 202 12.19 -26.95 -4.13
N PRO A 203 12.55 -28.08 -3.50
CA PRO A 203 11.96 -28.51 -2.22
C PRO A 203 12.12 -27.53 -1.05
N GLN A 204 13.14 -26.66 -1.10
CA GLN A 204 13.39 -25.66 -0.07
C GLN A 204 13.08 -24.23 -0.50
N ASP A 205 12.54 -24.07 -1.70
CA ASP A 205 11.95 -22.80 -2.08
C ASP A 205 10.64 -22.59 -1.31
N GLY A 206 10.22 -21.34 -1.21
CA GLY A 206 9.00 -21.03 -0.47
C GLY A 206 8.76 -19.55 -0.28
N LEU A 207 7.71 -19.26 0.47
CA LEU A 207 7.38 -17.91 0.89
C LEU A 207 7.15 -17.76 2.39
N VAL A 208 7.38 -16.54 2.89
CA VAL A 208 6.99 -16.09 4.22
C VAL A 208 6.01 -14.94 4.05
N LEU A 209 4.81 -15.08 4.60
CA LEU A 209 3.83 -13.98 4.66
C LEU A 209 4.31 -12.89 5.63
N HIS A 210 4.24 -11.65 5.19
CA HIS A 210 4.47 -10.45 5.97
C HIS A 210 3.31 -9.47 5.78
N GLU A 211 2.43 -9.40 6.77
CA GLU A 211 1.31 -8.46 6.75
C GLU A 211 1.75 -7.05 7.11
N THR A 212 1.27 -6.07 6.35
CA THR A 212 1.45 -4.64 6.63
C THR A 212 0.09 -3.96 6.77
N LYS A 213 0.00 -2.90 7.57
CA LYS A 213 -1.24 -2.12 7.64
C LYS A 213 -1.53 -1.47 6.27
N PRO A 214 -2.81 -1.41 5.82
CA PRO A 214 -3.19 -0.97 4.48
C PRO A 214 -2.81 0.48 4.19
N VAL A 215 -2.62 1.29 5.23
CA VAL A 215 -2.17 2.67 5.13
C VAL A 215 -1.38 2.98 6.39
N LYS A 216 -0.05 3.15 6.27
CA LYS A 216 0.72 4.31 6.77
C LYS A 216 2.21 4.09 6.69
N GLY A 217 2.84 5.05 6.02
CA GLY A 217 3.74 5.91 6.75
C GLY A 217 5.21 5.53 6.76
N SER A 218 5.67 4.75 5.80
CA SER A 218 7.09 4.60 5.55
C SER A 218 7.34 4.45 4.06
N GLY A 219 8.38 5.11 3.54
CA GLY A 219 8.92 4.84 2.21
C GLY A 219 9.43 3.41 2.08
N LEU A 220 9.94 2.81 3.16
CA LEU A 220 10.34 1.40 3.23
C LEU A 220 9.34 0.59 4.05
N ARG A 221 8.50 -0.18 3.35
CA ARG A 221 7.37 -0.91 3.94
C ARG A 221 7.75 -2.28 4.52
N LEU A 222 8.73 -2.95 3.93
CA LEU A 222 9.19 -4.27 4.36
C LEU A 222 10.54 -4.17 5.07
N PRO A 223 10.90 -5.15 5.90
CA PRO A 223 12.27 -5.30 6.40
C PRO A 223 13.34 -5.25 5.30
N TYR A 224 14.54 -4.77 5.64
CA TYR A 224 15.68 -4.70 4.73
C TYR A 224 16.12 -6.08 4.20
N LEU A 225 16.08 -7.08 5.09
CA LEU A 225 16.54 -8.44 4.81
C LEU A 225 15.36 -9.41 4.71
N ALA A 226 15.46 -10.36 3.78
CA ALA A 226 14.61 -11.54 3.78
C ALA A 226 14.82 -12.37 5.07
N PRO A 227 13.79 -13.06 5.60
CA PRO A 227 13.93 -13.98 6.74
C PRO A 227 14.95 -15.12 6.49
N GLU A 228 15.47 -15.72 7.55
CA GLU A 228 16.36 -16.90 7.43
C GLU A 228 15.58 -18.20 7.21
N ALA A 229 14.40 -18.28 7.80
CA ALA A 229 13.58 -19.48 7.89
C ALA A 229 12.08 -19.15 7.82
N GLY A 230 11.25 -20.19 7.86
CA GLY A 230 9.78 -20.09 7.85
C GLY A 230 9.16 -20.15 6.44
N TYR A 231 9.96 -20.45 5.42
CA TYR A 231 9.51 -20.53 4.04
C TYR A 231 8.58 -21.73 3.83
N ALA A 232 7.30 -21.45 3.57
CA ALA A 232 6.31 -22.43 3.20
C ALA A 232 6.39 -22.73 1.69
N SER A 233 6.41 -24.01 1.33
CA SER A 233 6.53 -24.47 -0.06
C SER A 233 5.23 -24.35 -0.87
N GLU A 234 4.12 -24.04 -0.23
CA GLU A 234 2.82 -23.84 -0.86
C GLU A 234 2.10 -22.65 -0.21
N TRP A 235 1.38 -21.90 -1.04
CA TRP A 235 0.41 -20.91 -0.61
C TRP A 235 -0.87 -21.05 -1.42
N LEU A 236 -1.99 -21.13 -0.72
CA LEU A 236 -3.30 -21.33 -1.30
C LEU A 236 -4.19 -20.15 -0.95
N GLN A 237 -4.80 -19.55 -1.96
CA GLN A 237 -5.83 -18.53 -1.78
C GLN A 237 -7.12 -18.97 -2.45
N ARG A 238 -8.24 -18.79 -1.77
CA ARG A 238 -9.57 -19.04 -2.31
C ARG A 238 -10.32 -17.73 -2.58
N LYS A 239 -10.97 -17.70 -3.73
CA LYS A 239 -12.01 -16.71 -4.04
C LYS A 239 -13.28 -17.45 -4.41
N ALA A 240 -14.38 -17.13 -3.73
CA ALA A 240 -15.67 -17.75 -3.99
C ALA A 240 -16.82 -16.76 -3.88
N ARG A 241 -17.81 -16.94 -4.75
CA ARG A 241 -19.14 -16.37 -4.61
C ARG A 241 -20.12 -17.53 -4.62
N VAL A 242 -20.63 -17.89 -3.45
CA VAL A 242 -21.48 -19.08 -3.26
C VAL A 242 -22.89 -18.66 -2.87
N PRO A 243 -23.92 -19.53 -3.08
CA PRO A 243 -25.27 -19.24 -2.66
C PRO A 243 -25.33 -18.78 -1.19
N GLY A 244 -26.13 -17.75 -0.94
CA GLY A 244 -26.41 -17.26 0.41
C GLY A 244 -27.24 -18.23 1.23
N ALA A 245 -27.49 -17.88 2.49
CA ALA A 245 -28.48 -18.57 3.29
C ALA A 245 -29.84 -18.62 2.57
N THR A 246 -30.61 -19.68 2.79
CA THR A 246 -31.97 -19.82 2.23
C THR A 246 -33.02 -19.20 3.14
N THR A 247 -32.67 -18.87 4.39
CA THR A 247 -33.56 -18.28 5.40
C THR A 247 -32.83 -17.20 6.20
N GLY A 248 -33.61 -16.36 6.88
CA GLY A 248 -33.09 -15.26 7.71
C GLY A 248 -32.83 -13.95 6.95
N VAL A 249 -32.29 -12.95 7.65
CA VAL A 249 -32.11 -11.58 7.13
C VAL A 249 -31.18 -11.51 5.91
N LEU A 250 -30.28 -12.48 5.77
CA LEU A 250 -29.33 -12.57 4.66
C LEU A 250 -29.79 -13.52 3.54
N ALA A 251 -31.05 -13.94 3.54
CA ALA A 251 -31.57 -14.88 2.56
C ALA A 251 -31.44 -14.33 1.13
N GLY A 252 -30.86 -15.13 0.22
CA GLY A 252 -30.64 -14.73 -1.17
C GLY A 252 -29.45 -13.80 -1.42
N ILE A 253 -28.74 -13.35 -0.38
CA ILE A 253 -27.50 -12.56 -0.54
C ILE A 253 -26.31 -13.53 -0.68
N PRO A 254 -25.60 -13.57 -1.82
CA PRO A 254 -24.46 -14.46 -2.00
C PRO A 254 -23.36 -14.22 -0.96
N GLN A 255 -22.78 -15.30 -0.45
CA GLN A 255 -21.59 -15.19 0.39
C GLN A 255 -20.37 -14.98 -0.52
N VAL A 256 -19.60 -13.93 -0.25
CA VAL A 256 -18.36 -13.63 -0.96
C VAL A 256 -17.17 -13.92 -0.05
N ILE A 257 -16.21 -14.66 -0.58
CA ILE A 257 -14.94 -15.01 0.07
C ILE A 257 -13.84 -14.49 -0.85
N ASP A 258 -12.99 -13.62 -0.31
CA ASP A 258 -11.77 -13.15 -0.95
C ASP A 258 -10.62 -13.20 0.05
N GLU A 259 -9.77 -14.20 -0.07
CA GLU A 259 -8.62 -14.40 0.82
C GLU A 259 -7.38 -13.60 0.38
N ALA A 260 -7.37 -13.03 -0.82
CA ALA A 260 -6.23 -12.25 -1.32
C ALA A 260 -6.32 -10.80 -0.84
N LYS A 261 -5.36 -10.36 -0.04
CA LYS A 261 -5.35 -8.98 0.51
C LYS A 261 -4.17 -8.15 -0.03
N PRO A 262 -4.39 -6.88 -0.41
CA PRO A 262 -3.30 -5.98 -0.80
C PRO A 262 -2.37 -5.56 0.37
N THR A 263 -2.70 -5.96 1.59
CA THR A 263 -1.88 -5.79 2.80
C THR A 263 -0.87 -6.90 3.01
N GLU A 264 -1.07 -8.03 2.34
CA GLU A 264 -0.18 -9.18 2.39
C GLU A 264 1.02 -8.91 1.49
N ASN A 265 2.21 -9.17 2.01
CA ASN A 265 3.46 -9.10 1.27
C ASN A 265 4.19 -10.41 1.52
N TYR A 266 5.11 -10.76 0.64
CA TYR A 266 5.80 -12.03 0.77
C TYR A 266 7.30 -11.83 0.62
N PHE A 267 8.07 -12.53 1.44
CA PHE A 267 9.47 -12.81 1.14
C PHE A 267 9.55 -14.17 0.49
N LEU A 268 10.34 -14.30 -0.57
CA LEU A 268 10.55 -15.56 -1.28
C LEU A 268 11.99 -16.02 -1.10
N ARG A 269 12.17 -17.34 -0.95
CA ARG A 269 13.45 -18.03 -1.09
C ARG A 269 13.34 -18.93 -2.31
N LEU A 270 14.26 -18.79 -3.24
CA LEU A 270 14.15 -19.32 -4.59
C LEU A 270 15.46 -19.94 -5.06
N ARG A 271 15.38 -20.84 -6.04
CA ARG A 271 16.55 -21.43 -6.70
C ARG A 271 17.51 -22.06 -5.68
N THR A 272 16.94 -22.71 -4.68
CA THR A 272 17.73 -23.33 -3.61
C THR A 272 18.62 -24.44 -4.17
N LYS A 273 19.87 -24.45 -3.71
CA LYS A 273 20.77 -25.59 -3.82
C LYS A 273 21.00 -26.14 -2.42
N VAL A 274 20.95 -27.45 -2.30
CA VAL A 274 21.13 -28.16 -1.04
C VAL A 274 22.38 -29.04 -1.10
N ASP A 275 23.00 -29.28 0.05
CA ASP A 275 24.04 -30.30 0.19
C ASP A 275 23.43 -31.72 0.33
N GLY A 276 24.28 -32.72 0.57
CA GLY A 276 23.87 -34.12 0.72
C GLY A 276 22.98 -34.38 1.94
N ASP A 277 23.00 -33.50 2.94
CA ASP A 277 22.16 -33.57 4.15
C ASP A 277 20.84 -32.83 3.98
N GLY A 278 20.60 -32.24 2.81
CA GLY A 278 19.43 -31.42 2.55
C GLY A 278 19.48 -30.09 3.30
N LYS A 279 20.66 -29.50 3.52
CA LYS A 279 20.78 -28.13 4.04
C LYS A 279 20.97 -27.15 2.88
N VAL A 280 20.28 -26.00 2.92
CA VAL A 280 20.48 -24.94 1.92
C VAL A 280 21.91 -24.40 1.98
N ILE A 281 22.63 -24.51 0.87
CA ILE A 281 23.97 -23.94 0.67
C ILE A 281 23.96 -22.73 -0.27
N SER A 282 22.90 -22.59 -1.08
CA SER A 282 22.69 -21.44 -1.96
C SER A 282 21.21 -21.13 -2.09
N ALA A 283 20.83 -19.86 -2.09
CA ALA A 283 19.49 -19.43 -2.47
C ALA A 283 19.52 -18.01 -3.07
N HIS A 284 18.46 -17.65 -3.78
CA HIS A 284 18.14 -16.27 -4.13
C HIS A 284 16.93 -15.82 -3.32
N TYR A 285 16.80 -14.50 -3.16
CA TYR A 285 15.74 -13.92 -2.35
C TYR A 285 14.97 -12.89 -3.15
N ALA A 286 13.67 -12.80 -2.89
CA ALA A 286 12.83 -11.78 -3.47
C ALA A 286 11.79 -11.29 -2.46
N LYS A 287 11.16 -10.17 -2.79
CA LYS A 287 9.93 -9.71 -2.13
C LYS A 287 8.83 -9.49 -3.13
N VAL A 288 7.60 -9.73 -2.70
CA VAL A 288 6.36 -9.35 -3.39
C VAL A 288 5.62 -8.36 -2.51
N GLN A 289 5.36 -7.16 -3.04
CA GLN A 289 4.71 -6.08 -2.30
C GLN A 289 3.26 -5.90 -2.78
N GLY A 290 2.30 -5.90 -1.86
CA GLY A 290 0.89 -5.71 -2.19
C GLY A 290 0.15 -6.97 -2.68
N GLY A 291 0.71 -8.14 -2.36
CA GLY A 291 0.06 -9.43 -2.52
C GLY A 291 0.14 -10.02 -3.94
N PHE A 292 -0.27 -11.27 -4.05
CA PHE A 292 -0.67 -11.87 -5.32
C PHE A 292 -2.17 -11.61 -5.50
N LEU A 293 -2.50 -10.58 -6.26
CA LEU A 293 -3.89 -10.24 -6.55
C LEU A 293 -4.34 -11.04 -7.78
N TRP A 294 -5.56 -11.55 -7.74
CA TRP A 294 -6.08 -12.34 -8.85
C TRP A 294 -7.60 -12.29 -8.97
N TYR A 295 -8.11 -12.67 -10.14
CA TYR A 295 -9.53 -12.84 -10.42
C TYR A 295 -9.87 -14.28 -10.79
N PRO A 296 -11.10 -14.75 -10.48
CA PRO A 296 -11.60 -16.09 -10.86
C PRO A 296 -11.55 -16.41 -12.36
N SER A 297 -11.40 -15.40 -13.23
CA SER A 297 -11.23 -15.56 -14.69
C SER A 297 -9.80 -15.92 -15.11
N GLY A 298 -8.88 -16.13 -14.16
CA GLY A 298 -7.48 -16.46 -14.47
C GLY A 298 -6.63 -15.23 -14.74
N LEU A 299 -6.97 -14.09 -14.13
CA LEU A 299 -6.14 -12.90 -14.21
C LEU A 299 -5.32 -12.75 -12.93
N VAL A 300 -4.04 -12.40 -13.04
CA VAL A 300 -3.13 -12.20 -11.92
C VAL A 300 -2.41 -10.87 -12.00
N LYS A 301 -2.05 -10.32 -10.85
CA LYS A 301 -1.32 -9.07 -10.69
C LYS A 301 -0.47 -9.15 -9.45
N PHE A 302 0.80 -8.82 -9.59
CA PHE A 302 1.72 -8.71 -8.47
C PHE A 302 2.88 -7.80 -8.89
N GLN A 303 3.68 -7.38 -7.92
CA GLN A 303 4.93 -6.69 -8.17
C GLN A 303 6.00 -7.29 -7.28
N TYR A 304 7.22 -7.37 -7.79
CA TYR A 304 8.31 -8.00 -7.07
C TYR A 304 9.63 -7.24 -7.24
N CYS A 305 10.54 -7.50 -6.32
CA CYS A 305 11.97 -7.24 -6.45
C CYS A 305 12.72 -8.55 -6.16
N PHE A 306 13.55 -8.99 -7.10
CA PHE A 306 14.37 -10.19 -7.02
C PHE A 306 15.84 -9.81 -6.93
N ASN A 307 16.56 -10.39 -5.97
CA ASN A 307 18.00 -10.24 -5.83
C ASN A 307 18.71 -11.36 -6.62
N PRO A 308 19.42 -11.02 -7.73
CA PRO A 308 20.16 -12.02 -8.52
C PRO A 308 21.48 -12.45 -7.89
N THR A 309 21.88 -11.86 -6.76
CA THR A 309 23.08 -12.26 -6.03
C THR A 309 22.75 -13.40 -5.08
N ALA A 310 23.31 -14.58 -5.36
CA ALA A 310 23.13 -15.75 -4.50
C ALA A 310 23.58 -15.47 -3.06
N ASN A 311 22.80 -15.97 -2.09
CA ASN A 311 23.00 -15.85 -0.65
C ASN A 311 22.95 -14.44 -0.07
N ASP A 312 22.61 -13.43 -0.87
CA ASP A 312 22.35 -12.09 -0.39
C ASP A 312 20.85 -11.92 -0.07
N ARG A 313 20.55 -11.70 1.22
CA ARG A 313 19.18 -11.47 1.70
C ARG A 313 18.74 -10.02 1.60
N ASN A 314 19.62 -9.10 1.21
CA ASN A 314 19.27 -7.71 1.06
C ASN A 314 18.22 -7.53 -0.04
N LEU A 315 17.11 -6.89 0.32
CA LEU A 315 16.00 -6.56 -0.57
C LEU A 315 15.66 -5.07 -0.53
N GLU A 316 16.56 -4.23 -0.03
CA GLU A 316 16.45 -2.77 -0.14
C GLU A 316 16.73 -2.36 -1.59
N PHE A 317 15.68 -1.97 -2.33
CA PHE A 317 15.79 -1.71 -3.76
C PHE A 317 16.27 -0.30 -4.05
N ASP A 318 17.34 -0.18 -4.83
CA ASP A 318 17.73 1.06 -5.48
C ASP A 318 16.81 1.36 -6.67
N THR A 319 15.77 2.16 -6.42
CA THR A 319 14.75 2.52 -7.44
C THR A 319 15.31 3.31 -8.62
N THR A 320 16.56 3.79 -8.56
CA THR A 320 17.24 4.45 -9.67
C THR A 320 17.97 3.48 -10.59
N ARG A 321 18.19 2.23 -10.13
CA ARG A 321 18.94 1.19 -10.87
C ARG A 321 18.19 -0.14 -10.85
N ASN A 322 17.20 -0.25 -11.72
CA ASN A 322 16.56 -1.53 -12.03
C ASN A 322 17.42 -2.35 -13.01
N LEU A 323 17.70 -3.61 -12.66
CA LEU A 323 18.47 -4.52 -13.51
C LEU A 323 17.65 -5.07 -14.68
N LEU A 324 16.32 -4.97 -14.64
CA LEU A 324 15.44 -5.35 -15.72
C LEU A 324 14.93 -4.13 -16.48
N ARG A 325 15.04 -4.18 -17.81
CA ARG A 325 14.36 -3.21 -18.66
C ARG A 325 12.89 -3.58 -18.76
N VAL A 326 12.03 -2.71 -18.23
CA VAL A 326 10.58 -2.90 -18.22
C VAL A 326 9.87 -1.89 -19.13
N LEU A 327 8.62 -2.18 -19.48
CA LEU A 327 7.78 -1.27 -20.25
C LEU A 327 7.23 -0.14 -19.35
N PRO A 328 6.80 1.00 -19.93
CA PRO A 328 6.08 2.03 -19.19
C PRO A 328 4.89 1.46 -18.40
N GLY A 329 4.81 1.81 -17.12
CA GLY A 329 3.79 1.32 -16.19
C GLY A 329 4.21 0.07 -15.42
N GLN A 330 5.21 -0.68 -15.89
CA GLN A 330 5.74 -1.86 -15.20
C GLN A 330 6.83 -1.52 -14.17
N GLU A 331 7.20 -0.24 -14.02
CA GLU A 331 8.23 0.18 -13.08
C GLU A 331 7.78 0.07 -11.63
N VAL A 332 8.63 -0.55 -10.81
CA VAL A 332 8.53 -0.48 -9.35
C VAL A 332 9.20 0.81 -8.90
N LYS A 333 8.48 1.63 -8.14
CA LYS A 333 8.93 2.95 -7.67
C LYS A 333 9.12 3.00 -6.15
N ASP A 334 8.73 1.92 -5.48
CA ASP A 334 8.84 1.77 -4.04
C ASP A 334 10.03 0.86 -3.73
N PRO A 335 10.81 1.17 -2.69
CA PRO A 335 12.05 0.49 -2.36
C PRO A 335 11.87 -0.88 -1.69
#